data_AF-A0A1T5G7G5-F1
#
_entry.id   AF-A0A1T5G7G5-F1
#
_cell.length_a   1.000
_cell.length_b   1.000
_cell.length_c   1.000
_cell.angle_alpha   90.00
_cell.angle_beta   90.00
_cell.angle_gamma   90.00
#
_symmetry.space_group_name_H-M   'P 1'
#
loop_
_entity.id
_entity.type
_entity.pdbx_description
1 polymer ?
#
loop_
_entity_poly.entity_id
_entity_poly.type
_entity_poly.pdbx_seq_one_letter_code
_entity_poly.pdbx_strand_id
1 'polypeptide(L)'
;MPAEKLGAGVGAQITLARRESPARGGRLLGLAKALVTEMPHTLTALQTGQLNEWRATLLVRETSCLAAADRAAVDAELAADTGTFAGAGDRSLTAAARAAAYRLD
;
A
#
# COMPACT_ATOMS: atom_id res chain seq x y z
N MET A 1 4.81 -26.54 -14.20
CA MET A 1 3.63 -25.68 -14.47
C MET A 1 3.98 -24.71 -15.58
N PRO A 2 3.01 -24.30 -16.42
CA PRO A 2 3.21 -23.18 -17.36
C PRO A 2 3.63 -21.90 -16.63
N ALA A 3 4.50 -21.10 -17.22
CA ALA A 3 5.02 -19.86 -16.60
C ALA A 3 3.88 -18.88 -16.23
N GLU A 4 2.84 -18.82 -17.07
CA GLU A 4 1.61 -18.05 -16.86
C GLU A 4 0.78 -18.45 -15.62
N LYS A 5 1.00 -19.65 -15.06
CA LYS A 5 0.30 -20.12 -13.85
C LYS A 5 1.13 -20.00 -12.58
N LEU A 6 2.36 -19.48 -12.67
CA LEU A 6 3.21 -19.30 -11.50
C LEU A 6 2.59 -18.24 -10.57
N GLY A 7 2.48 -18.59 -9.29
CA GLY A 7 1.86 -17.73 -8.27
C GLY A 7 0.32 -17.77 -8.24
N ALA A 8 -0.34 -18.50 -9.14
CA ALA A 8 -1.77 -18.75 -9.07
C ALA A 8 -2.10 -19.48 -7.76
N GLY A 9 -2.94 -18.87 -6.91
CA GLY A 9 -3.32 -19.41 -5.60
C GLY A 9 -2.52 -18.89 -4.40
N VAL A 10 -1.43 -18.14 -4.59
CA VAL A 10 -0.65 -17.55 -3.47
C VAL A 10 -1.53 -16.61 -2.62
N GLY A 11 -2.38 -15.81 -3.26
CA GLY A 11 -3.33 -14.95 -2.54
C GLY A 11 -4.27 -15.74 -1.63
N ALA A 12 -4.73 -16.92 -2.07
CA ALA A 12 -5.60 -17.79 -1.26
C ALA A 12 -4.84 -18.43 -0.09
N GLN A 13 -3.58 -18.81 -0.29
CA GLN A 13 -2.70 -19.32 0.76
C GLN A 13 -2.44 -18.24 1.83
N ILE A 14 -2.19 -16.98 1.42
CA ILE A 14 -2.03 -15.84 2.33
C ILE A 14 -3.28 -15.64 3.18
N THR A 15 -4.46 -15.60 2.57
CA THR A 15 -5.72 -15.40 3.31
C THR A 15 -6.02 -16.54 4.27
N LEU A 16 -5.75 -17.78 3.86
CA LEU A 16 -5.92 -18.95 4.72
C LEU A 16 -5.06 -18.83 5.98
N ALA A 17 -3.78 -18.48 5.82
CA ALA A 17 -2.86 -18.26 6.94
C ALA A 17 -3.31 -17.11 7.86
N ARG A 18 -3.86 -16.03 7.28
CA ARG A 18 -4.39 -14.87 8.01
C ARG A 18 -5.78 -15.08 8.61
N ARG A 19 -6.44 -16.23 8.37
CA ARG A 19 -7.85 -16.48 8.75
C ARG A 19 -8.81 -15.43 8.17
N GLU A 20 -8.56 -15.03 6.93
CA GLU A 20 -9.37 -14.05 6.19
C GLU A 20 -10.11 -14.69 5.02
N SER A 21 -11.15 -14.00 4.54
CA SER A 21 -11.91 -14.43 3.36
C SER A 21 -10.99 -14.53 2.13
N PRO A 22 -11.07 -15.61 1.34
CA PRO A 22 -10.30 -15.75 0.09
C PRO A 22 -10.48 -14.60 -0.90
N ALA A 23 -11.66 -13.94 -0.87
CA ALA A 23 -11.95 -12.77 -1.70
C ALA A 23 -11.00 -11.58 -1.42
N ARG A 24 -10.32 -11.57 -0.27
CA ARG A 24 -9.33 -10.54 0.09
C ARG A 24 -7.92 -10.84 -0.43
N GLY A 25 -7.67 -12.03 -0.95
CA GLY A 25 -6.31 -12.48 -1.28
C GLY A 25 -5.62 -11.60 -2.32
N GLY A 26 -6.34 -11.21 -3.36
CA GLY A 26 -5.82 -10.27 -4.36
C GLY A 26 -5.47 -8.90 -3.76
N ARG A 27 -6.30 -8.39 -2.84
CA ARG A 27 -6.07 -7.10 -2.18
C ARG A 27 -4.87 -7.15 -1.25
N LEU A 28 -4.75 -8.17 -0.40
CA LEU A 28 -3.66 -8.30 0.56
C LEU A 28 -2.32 -8.52 -0.15
N LEU A 29 -2.31 -9.39 -1.17
CA LEU A 29 -1.11 -9.60 -1.98
C LEU A 29 -0.74 -8.36 -2.79
N GLY A 30 -1.72 -7.66 -3.37
CA GLY A 30 -1.50 -6.41 -4.10
C GLY A 30 -0.93 -5.30 -3.19
N LEU A 31 -1.50 -5.13 -2.00
CA LEU A 31 -0.99 -4.22 -0.97
C LEU A 31 0.47 -4.54 -0.63
N ALA A 32 0.77 -5.80 -0.30
CA ALA A 32 2.11 -6.21 0.07
C ALA A 32 3.13 -5.96 -1.05
N LYS A 33 2.75 -6.23 -2.31
CA LYS A 33 3.62 -5.94 -3.46
C LYS A 33 3.88 -4.44 -3.59
N ALA A 34 2.85 -3.60 -3.62
CA ALA A 34 3.00 -2.16 -3.76
C ALA A 34 3.90 -1.57 -2.65
N LEU A 35 3.70 -1.98 -1.39
CA LEU A 35 4.54 -1.54 -0.27
C LEU A 35 6.02 -1.93 -0.44
N VAL A 36 6.29 -3.15 -0.89
CA VAL A 36 7.67 -3.66 -1.00
C VAL A 36 8.39 -3.10 -2.23
N THR A 37 7.68 -2.91 -3.35
CA THR A 37 8.32 -2.57 -4.64
C THR A 37 8.24 -1.10 -5.00
N GLU A 38 7.23 -0.39 -4.51
CA GLU A 38 6.93 0.98 -4.93
C GLU A 38 6.88 1.98 -3.77
N MET A 39 6.57 1.52 -2.55
CA MET A 39 6.31 2.40 -1.40
C MET A 39 7.13 2.05 -0.14
N PRO A 40 8.48 2.04 -0.22
CA PRO A 40 9.35 1.63 0.88
C PRO A 40 9.26 2.53 2.12
N HIS A 41 8.95 3.82 1.97
CA HIS A 41 8.77 4.73 3.11
C HIS A 41 7.48 4.43 3.87
N THR A 42 6.38 4.19 3.16
CA THR A 42 5.13 3.71 3.77
C THR A 42 5.33 2.36 4.45
N LEU A 43 6.10 1.44 3.85
CA LEU A 43 6.45 0.15 4.48
C LEU A 43 7.25 0.35 5.77
N THR A 44 8.24 1.24 5.76
CA THR A 44 9.04 1.58 6.95
C THR A 44 8.15 2.12 8.05
N ALA A 45 7.25 3.06 7.73
CA ALA A 45 6.30 3.64 8.70
C ALA A 45 5.35 2.58 9.31
N LEU A 46 4.96 1.57 8.52
CA LEU A 46 4.18 0.45 9.03
C LEU A 46 5.01 -0.44 9.98
N GLN A 47 6.26 -0.72 9.63
CA GLN A 47 7.17 -1.57 10.42
C GLN A 47 7.56 -0.93 11.75
N THR A 48 7.72 0.39 11.79
CA THR A 48 8.03 1.16 13.00
C THR A 48 6.81 1.48 13.86
N GLY A 49 5.60 1.14 13.39
CA GLY A 49 4.34 1.39 14.10
C GLY A 49 3.84 2.84 14.01
N GLN A 50 4.45 3.68 13.19
CA GLN A 50 3.98 5.04 12.93
C GLN A 50 2.69 5.06 12.10
N LEU A 51 2.53 4.07 11.21
CA LEU A 51 1.29 3.75 10.55
C LEU A 51 0.79 2.38 11.00
N ASN A 52 -0.54 2.23 11.07
CA ASN A 52 -1.16 0.93 11.16
C ASN A 52 -1.46 0.37 9.75
N GLU A 53 -1.80 -0.91 9.67
CA GLU A 53 -2.07 -1.60 8.41
C GLU A 53 -3.18 -0.92 7.60
N TRP A 54 -4.20 -0.38 8.29
CA TRP A 54 -5.31 0.31 7.64
C TRP A 54 -4.85 1.60 6.93
N ARG A 55 -4.01 2.41 7.57
CA ARG A 55 -3.48 3.65 6.98
C ARG A 55 -2.53 3.38 5.82
N ALA A 56 -1.66 2.37 5.95
CA ALA A 56 -0.84 1.93 4.83
C ALA A 56 -1.72 1.48 3.64
N THR A 57 -2.83 0.79 3.92
CA THR A 57 -3.81 0.39 2.89
C THR A 57 -4.46 1.60 2.23
N LEU A 58 -4.78 2.66 2.98
CA LEU A 58 -5.34 3.89 2.42
C LEU A 58 -4.34 4.55 1.45
N LEU A 59 -3.06 4.68 1.83
CA LEU A 59 -2.04 5.26 0.95
C LEU A 59 -1.95 4.51 -0.38
N VAL A 60 -1.77 3.18 -0.34
CA VAL A 60 -1.69 2.35 -1.57
C VAL A 60 -2.96 2.44 -2.41
N ARG A 61 -4.14 2.47 -1.78
CA ARG A 61 -5.42 2.54 -2.48
C ARG A 61 -5.58 3.88 -3.20
N GLU A 62 -5.26 4.98 -2.54
CA GLU A 62 -5.48 6.30 -3.13
C GLU A 62 -4.47 6.62 -4.24
N THR A 63 -3.34 5.92 -4.29
CA THR A 63 -2.35 6.02 -5.37
C THR A 63 -2.46 4.91 -6.41
N SER A 64 -3.54 4.10 -6.39
CA SER A 64 -3.62 2.89 -7.23
C SER A 64 -3.75 3.16 -8.73
N CYS A 65 -4.22 4.36 -9.10
CA CYS A 65 -4.35 4.78 -10.51
C CYS A 65 -3.00 5.15 -11.16
N LEU A 66 -2.00 5.51 -10.35
CA LEU A 66 -0.71 5.97 -10.83
C LEU A 66 0.16 4.83 -11.36
N ALA A 67 1.07 5.19 -12.28
CA ALA A 67 2.20 4.34 -12.63
C ALA A 67 3.13 4.14 -11.42
N ALA A 68 3.93 3.07 -11.45
CA ALA A 68 4.82 2.69 -10.35
C ALA A 68 5.82 3.79 -9.97
N ALA A 69 6.35 4.52 -10.95
CA ALA A 69 7.30 5.61 -10.71
C ALA A 69 6.64 6.80 -9.99
N ASP A 70 5.45 7.21 -10.44
CA ASP A 70 4.72 8.31 -9.83
C ASP A 70 4.22 7.94 -8.43
N ARG A 71 3.81 6.68 -8.22
CA ARG A 71 3.49 6.17 -6.88
C ARG A 71 4.70 6.22 -5.94
N ALA A 72 5.89 5.86 -6.43
CA ALA A 72 7.12 5.97 -5.64
C ALA A 72 7.46 7.43 -5.30
N ALA A 73 7.18 8.37 -6.20
CA ALA A 73 7.32 9.79 -5.92
C ALA A 73 6.34 10.26 -4.82
N VAL A 74 5.07 9.80 -4.86
CA VAL A 74 4.10 10.06 -3.78
C VAL A 74 4.58 9.47 -2.46
N ASP A 75 5.11 8.25 -2.46
CA ASP A 75 5.63 7.61 -1.23
C ASP A 75 6.79 8.41 -0.62
N ALA A 76 7.73 8.84 -1.45
CA ALA A 76 8.83 9.69 -1.02
C ALA A 76 8.34 11.05 -0.50
N GLU A 77 7.33 11.66 -1.12
CA GLU A 77 6.78 12.93 -0.65
C GLU A 77 6.08 12.79 0.71
N LEU A 78 5.20 11.79 0.82
CA LEU A 78 4.26 11.70 1.94
C LEU A 78 4.82 10.97 3.15
N ALA A 79 5.70 10.00 2.95
CA ALA A 79 6.19 9.11 4.00
C ALA A 79 7.69 9.22 4.27
N ALA A 80 8.44 10.10 3.58
CA ALA A 80 9.91 10.21 3.73
C ALA A 80 10.40 10.28 5.18
N ASP A 81 9.74 11.06 6.03
CA ASP A 81 10.17 11.29 7.42
C ASP A 81 9.20 10.71 8.46
N THR A 82 8.15 10.01 8.02
CA THR A 82 7.17 9.27 8.86
C THR A 82 6.44 10.05 9.99
N GLY A 83 6.78 11.34 10.20
CA GLY A 83 6.11 12.29 11.09
C GLY A 83 5.01 13.10 10.41
N THR A 84 4.95 13.13 9.07
CA THR A 84 3.93 13.84 8.27
C THR A 84 2.50 13.50 8.70
N PHE A 85 2.28 12.27 9.17
CA PHE A 85 0.98 11.76 9.59
C PHE A 85 0.79 11.67 11.12
N ALA A 86 1.75 12.17 11.91
CA ALA A 86 1.62 12.21 13.35
C ALA A 86 0.42 13.08 13.76
N GLY A 87 -0.52 12.50 14.51
CA GLY A 87 -1.77 13.17 14.91
C GLY A 87 -2.80 13.33 13.78
N ALA A 88 -2.49 12.95 12.54
CA ALA A 88 -3.45 13.00 11.44
C ALA A 88 -4.52 11.90 11.59
N GLY A 89 -5.77 12.25 11.30
CA GLY A 89 -6.87 11.29 11.16
C GLY A 89 -6.89 10.66 9.76
N ASP A 90 -7.59 9.53 9.63
CA ASP A 90 -7.65 8.76 8.37
C ASP A 90 -8.16 9.58 7.18
N ARG A 91 -9.09 10.52 7.43
CA ARG A 91 -9.59 11.45 6.39
C ARG A 91 -8.52 12.41 5.89
N SER A 92 -7.69 12.94 6.79
CA SER A 92 -6.60 13.85 6.42
C SER A 92 -5.52 13.10 5.63
N LEU A 93 -5.19 11.88 6.06
CA LEU A 93 -4.26 11.00 5.34
C LEU A 93 -4.77 10.66 3.93
N THR A 94 -6.06 10.32 3.80
CA THR A 94 -6.71 10.06 2.50
C THR A 94 -6.67 11.30 1.60
N ALA A 95 -6.95 12.48 2.15
CA ALA A 95 -6.94 13.73 1.40
C ALA A 95 -5.53 14.09 0.91
N ALA A 96 -4.50 13.92 1.75
CA ALA A 96 -3.11 14.16 1.37
C ALA A 96 -2.66 13.21 0.25
N ALA A 97 -2.97 11.91 0.37
CA ALA A 97 -2.66 10.92 -0.65
C ALA A 97 -3.33 11.23 -1.99
N ARG A 98 -4.62 11.59 -1.98
CA ARG A 98 -5.33 12.01 -3.20
C ARG A 98 -4.74 13.26 -3.80
N ALA A 99 -4.44 14.27 -2.98
CA ALA A 99 -3.86 15.52 -3.47
C ALA A 99 -2.50 15.31 -4.12
N ALA A 100 -1.66 14.43 -3.56
CA ALA A 100 -0.40 14.06 -4.17
C ALA A 100 -0.59 13.26 -5.46
N ALA A 101 -1.51 12.29 -5.45
CA ALA A 101 -1.81 11.51 -6.65
C ALA A 101 -2.33 12.40 -7.80
N TYR A 102 -3.27 13.31 -7.54
CA TYR A 102 -3.80 14.21 -8.57
C TYR A 102 -2.76 15.17 -9.18
N ARG A 103 -1.63 15.42 -8.52
CA ARG A 103 -0.56 16.25 -9.11
C ARG A 103 0.34 15.47 -10.07
N LEU A 104 0.32 14.13 -9.99
CA LEU A 104 1.22 13.23 -10.71
C LEU A 104 0.47 12.29 -11.67
N ASP A 105 -0.85 12.42 -11.76
CA ASP A 105 -1.73 11.79 -12.75
C ASP A 105 -1.84 12.70 -13.99
#